data_AF-A0A1I7SSG3-F1
#
_entry.id   AF-A0A1I7SSG3-F1
#
_cell.length_a   1.000
_cell.length_b   1.000
_cell.length_c   1.000
_cell.angle_alpha   90.00
_cell.angle_beta   90.00
_cell.angle_gamma   90.00
#
_symmetry.space_group_name_H-M   'P 1'
#
loop_
_entity.id
_entity.type
_entity.pdbx_description
1 polymer ?
#
loop_
_entity_poly.entity_id
_entity_poly.type
_entity_poly.pdbx_seq_one_letter_code
_entity_poly.pdbx_strand_id
1 'polypeptide(L)'
;MFWRREISEHDRRIEEAVKRLEVTRIEREIALREAINERKNAYKIAEAQERFKWLSLTGVSMSLMSVVAAVNHKNLFYSIPVIPCTVIIGYEAHKAYGNKLETIIESTEEVMKKATRSLSSSFISVKEIDSRVEDLLTSPEVLD
;
A
#
# COMPACT_ATOMS: atom_id res chain seq x y z
N MET A 1 -25.90 -30.75 40.14
CA MET A 1 -26.04 -29.40 39.54
C MET A 1 -24.74 -28.57 39.63
N PHE A 2 -23.99 -28.66 40.73
CA PHE A 2 -22.70 -27.96 40.96
C PHE A 2 -21.63 -28.22 39.88
N TRP A 3 -21.32 -29.50 39.59
CA TRP A 3 -20.31 -29.90 38.60
C TRP A 3 -20.52 -29.35 37.18
N ARG A 4 -21.78 -29.14 36.76
CA ARG A 4 -22.10 -28.58 35.44
C ARG A 4 -21.70 -27.11 35.33
N ARG A 5 -21.83 -26.35 36.43
CA ARG A 5 -21.48 -24.92 36.46
C ARG A 5 -19.96 -24.75 36.39
N GLU A 6 -19.21 -25.58 37.11
CA GLU A 6 -17.75 -25.52 37.14
C GLU A 6 -17.14 -25.89 35.77
N ILE A 7 -17.68 -26.92 35.11
CA ILE A 7 -17.29 -27.28 33.73
C ILE A 7 -17.59 -26.11 32.76
N SER A 8 -18.79 -25.52 32.85
CA SER A 8 -19.15 -24.41 31.97
C SER A 8 -18.29 -23.16 32.16
N GLU A 9 -17.84 -22.87 33.39
CA GLU A 9 -16.91 -21.77 33.63
C GLU A 9 -15.51 -22.07 33.09
N HIS A 10 -15.06 -23.32 33.18
CA HIS A 10 -13.80 -23.75 32.62
C HIS A 10 -13.78 -23.64 31.10
N ASP A 11 -14.83 -24.12 30.43
CA ASP A 11 -15.00 -24.02 28.98
C ASP A 11 -15.03 -22.56 28.52
N ARG A 12 -15.74 -21.68 29.25
CA ARG A 12 -15.80 -20.25 28.93
C ARG A 12 -14.43 -19.57 29.02
N ARG A 13 -13.61 -19.94 30.02
CA ARG A 13 -12.24 -19.42 30.16
C ARG A 13 -11.33 -19.88 29.02
N ILE A 14 -11.51 -21.13 28.55
CA ILE A 14 -10.77 -21.65 27.40
C ILE A 14 -11.16 -20.88 26.13
N GLU A 15 -12.45 -20.68 25.89
CA GLU A 15 -12.93 -19.90 24.74
C GLU A 15 -12.40 -18.46 24.77
N GLU A 16 -12.45 -17.79 25.92
CA GLU A 16 -11.91 -16.44 26.09
C GLU A 16 -10.38 -16.40 25.84
N ALA A 17 -9.65 -17.41 26.31
CA ALA A 17 -8.21 -17.52 26.07
C ALA A 17 -7.88 -17.76 24.59
N VAL A 18 -8.60 -18.65 23.91
CA VAL A 18 -8.44 -18.92 22.48
C VAL A 18 -8.74 -17.67 21.66
N LYS A 19 -9.85 -16.97 21.94
CA LYS A 19 -10.20 -15.71 21.26
C LYS A 19 -9.10 -14.65 21.43
N ARG A 20 -8.55 -14.48 22.63
CA ARG A 20 -7.43 -13.55 22.87
C ARG A 20 -6.19 -13.90 22.07
N LEU A 21 -5.86 -15.19 21.96
CA LEU A 21 -4.73 -15.66 21.17
C LEU A 21 -4.93 -15.42 19.67
N GLU A 22 -6.14 -15.67 19.16
CA GLU A 22 -6.48 -15.41 17.75
C GLU A 22 -6.37 -13.93 17.41
N VAL A 23 -6.94 -13.04 18.24
CA VAL A 23 -6.82 -11.59 18.06
C VAL A 23 -5.35 -11.16 18.07
N THR A 24 -4.58 -11.60 19.07
CA THR A 24 -3.15 -11.27 19.18
C THR A 24 -2.37 -11.77 17.96
N ARG A 25 -2.73 -12.95 17.43
CA ARG A 25 -2.11 -13.52 16.24
C ARG A 25 -2.41 -12.65 15.00
N ILE A 26 -3.67 -12.27 14.82
CA ILE A 26 -4.09 -11.43 13.69
C ILE A 26 -3.38 -10.07 13.75
N GLU A 27 -3.32 -9.43 14.91
CA GLU A 27 -2.61 -8.15 15.11
C GLU A 27 -1.13 -8.26 14.71
N ARG A 28 -0.46 -9.34 15.13
CA ARG A 28 0.94 -9.59 14.75
C ARG A 28 1.10 -9.84 13.26
N GLU A 29 0.20 -10.60 12.64
CA GLU A 29 0.23 -10.85 11.20
C GLU A 29 0.02 -9.56 10.39
N ILE A 30 -0.87 -8.67 10.83
CA ILE A 30 -1.07 -7.35 10.21
C ILE A 30 0.19 -6.50 10.35
N ALA A 31 0.75 -6.40 11.56
CA ALA A 31 1.97 -5.62 11.80
C ALA A 31 3.16 -6.13 10.96
N LEU A 32 3.31 -7.46 10.84
CA LEU A 32 4.35 -8.06 10.00
C LEU A 32 4.14 -7.77 8.53
N ARG A 33 2.91 -7.85 8.04
CA ARG A 33 2.60 -7.53 6.64
C ARG A 33 2.95 -6.09 6.31
N GLU A 34 2.64 -5.16 7.20
CA GLU A 34 2.97 -3.75 7.02
C GLU A 34 4.48 -3.55 6.95
N ALA A 35 5.22 -4.08 7.93
CA ALA A 35 6.69 -3.98 7.94
C ALA A 35 7.34 -4.61 6.70
N ILE A 36 6.81 -5.73 6.20
CA ILE A 36 7.28 -6.36 4.96
C ILE A 36 6.95 -5.48 3.74
N ASN A 37 5.76 -4.87 3.71
CA ASN A 37 5.33 -4.02 2.61
C ASN A 37 6.19 -2.76 2.49
N GLU A 38 6.46 -2.09 3.61
CA GLU A 38 7.38 -0.94 3.67
C GLU A 38 8.76 -1.30 3.15
N ARG A 39 9.33 -2.42 3.62
CA ARG A 39 10.65 -2.91 3.17
C ARG A 39 10.66 -3.24 1.68
N LYS A 40 9.60 -3.87 1.15
CA LYS A 40 9.48 -4.16 -0.29
C LYS A 40 9.46 -2.88 -1.12
N ASN A 41 8.77 -1.85 -0.65
CA ASN A 41 8.74 -0.56 -1.35
C ASN A 41 10.12 0.10 -1.33
N ALA A 42 10.79 0.15 -0.17
CA ALA A 42 12.15 0.67 -0.07
C ALA A 42 13.13 -0.08 -1.00
N TYR A 43 13.03 -1.41 -1.05
CA TYR A 43 13.86 -2.24 -1.93
C TYR A 43 13.64 -1.93 -3.41
N LYS A 44 12.39 -1.79 -3.86
CA LYS A 44 12.07 -1.44 -5.27
C LYS A 44 12.70 -0.10 -5.68
N ILE A 45 12.69 0.87 -4.78
CA ILE A 45 13.30 2.19 -5.00
C ILE A 45 14.82 2.05 -5.12
N ALA A 46 15.45 1.34 -4.18
CA ALA A 46 16.90 1.10 -4.22
C ALA A 46 17.34 0.34 -5.48
N GLU A 47 16.59 -0.68 -5.90
CA GLU A 47 16.84 -1.46 -7.12
C GLU A 47 16.74 -0.57 -8.38
N ALA A 48 15.75 0.33 -8.44
CA ALA A 48 15.62 1.28 -9.55
C ALA A 48 16.80 2.26 -9.60
N GLN A 49 17.26 2.75 -8.45
CA GLN A 49 18.42 3.65 -8.38
C GLN A 49 19.72 2.96 -8.81
N GLU A 50 19.93 1.70 -8.42
CA GLU A 50 21.12 0.94 -8.81
C GLU A 50 21.13 0.64 -10.31
N ARG A 51 19.98 0.22 -10.88
CA ARG A 51 19.83 0.05 -12.33
C ARG A 51 20.11 1.35 -13.07
N PHE A 52 19.56 2.47 -12.60
CA PHE A 52 19.78 3.78 -13.20
C PHE A 52 21.27 4.17 -13.19
N LYS A 53 22.00 3.94 -12.10
CA LYS A 53 23.45 4.21 -12.04
C LYS A 53 24.21 3.43 -13.11
N TRP A 54 23.93 2.14 -13.28
CA TRP A 54 24.56 1.30 -14.30
C TRP A 54 24.20 1.70 -15.73
N LEU A 55 22.92 1.99 -15.99
CA LEU A 55 22.43 2.46 -17.28
C LEU A 55 22.98 3.85 -17.64
N SER A 56 23.06 4.76 -16.67
CA SER A 56 23.64 6.08 -16.88
C SER A 56 25.13 6.00 -17.16
N LEU A 57 25.87 5.13 -16.47
CA LEU A 57 27.31 4.98 -16.69
C LEU A 57 27.60 4.43 -18.09
N THR A 58 26.90 3.37 -18.49
CA THR A 58 27.07 2.75 -19.82
C THR A 58 26.53 3.64 -20.94
N GLY A 59 25.39 4.29 -20.73
CA GLY A 59 24.80 5.20 -21.70
C GLY A 59 25.62 6.47 -21.93
N VAL A 60 26.18 7.06 -20.86
CA VAL A 60 27.10 8.21 -20.97
C VAL A 60 28.40 7.80 -21.64
N SER A 61 29.01 6.67 -21.24
CA SER A 61 30.27 6.22 -21.84
C SER A 61 30.13 5.91 -23.33
N MET A 62 29.03 5.26 -23.72
CA MET A 62 28.73 4.94 -25.12
C MET A 62 28.43 6.19 -25.94
N SER A 63 27.71 7.16 -25.37
CA SER A 63 27.48 8.46 -26.02
C SER A 63 28.78 9.24 -26.19
N LEU A 64 29.67 9.25 -25.19
CA LEU A 64 30.97 9.91 -25.28
C LEU A 64 31.85 9.29 -26.37
N MET A 65 31.94 7.95 -26.41
CA MET A 65 32.69 7.24 -27.45
C MET A 65 32.14 7.52 -28.85
N SER A 66 30.81 7.56 -29.00
CA SER A 66 30.13 7.89 -30.25
C SER A 66 30.42 9.33 -30.71
N VAL A 67 30.44 10.30 -29.79
CA VAL A 67 30.80 11.69 -30.10
C VAL A 67 32.27 11.81 -30.49
N VAL A 68 33.19 11.15 -29.78
CA VAL A 68 34.62 11.14 -30.12
C VAL A 68 34.84 10.53 -31.51
N ALA A 69 34.16 9.43 -31.84
CA ALA A 69 34.21 8.81 -33.15
C ALA A 69 33.66 9.74 -34.26
N ALA A 70 32.57 10.44 -34.00
CA ALA A 70 31.97 11.40 -34.94
C ALA A 70 32.90 12.59 -35.23
N VAL A 71 33.60 13.10 -34.21
CA VAL A 71 34.60 14.18 -34.36
C VAL A 71 35.81 13.71 -35.16
N ASN A 72 36.31 12.50 -34.87
CA ASN A 72 37.49 11.95 -35.55
C ASN A 72 37.19 11.63 -37.04
N HIS A 73 36.00 11.12 -37.34
CA HIS A 73 35.58 10.79 -38.71
C HIS A 73 34.89 11.94 -39.46
N LYS A 74 34.69 13.10 -38.82
CA LYS A 74 33.97 14.29 -39.35
C LYS A 74 32.59 13.98 -39.96
N ASN A 75 31.93 12.92 -39.50
CA ASN A 75 30.69 12.45 -40.09
C ASN A 75 29.58 12.38 -39.03
N LEU A 76 28.55 13.21 -39.20
CA LEU A 76 27.48 13.44 -38.22
C LEU A 76 26.57 12.21 -38.05
N PHE A 77 26.57 11.27 -38.99
CA PHE A 77 25.80 10.03 -38.90
C PHE A 77 26.19 9.16 -37.70
N TYR A 78 27.41 9.31 -37.16
CA TYR A 78 27.85 8.54 -36.00
C TYR A 78 27.23 8.99 -34.67
N SER A 79 26.52 10.14 -34.61
CA SER A 79 25.82 10.60 -33.40
C SER A 79 24.35 10.17 -33.32
N ILE A 80 23.84 9.45 -34.32
CA ILE A 80 22.49 8.86 -34.30
C ILE A 80 22.19 8.03 -33.04
N PRO A 81 23.10 7.17 -32.50
CA PRO A 81 22.80 6.37 -31.30
C PRO A 81 22.69 7.19 -30.01
N VAL A 82 23.07 8.47 -30.00
CA VAL A 82 22.97 9.34 -28.82
C VAL A 82 21.50 9.63 -28.48
N ILE A 83 20.62 9.73 -29.48
CA ILE A 83 19.19 9.99 -29.28
C ILE A 83 18.50 8.83 -28.54
N PRO A 84 18.58 7.56 -28.98
CA PRO A 84 17.97 6.46 -28.22
C PRO A 84 18.61 6.27 -26.85
N CYS A 85 19.93 6.47 -26.70
CA CYS A 85 20.59 6.42 -25.39
C CYS A 85 20.02 7.46 -24.42
N THR A 86 19.87 8.71 -24.84
CA THR A 86 19.31 9.77 -23.99
C THR A 86 17.85 9.53 -23.62
N VAL A 87 17.03 8.99 -24.54
CA VAL A 87 15.64 8.63 -24.26
C VAL A 87 15.55 7.49 -23.22
N ILE A 88 16.37 6.45 -23.34
CA ILE A 88 16.38 5.32 -22.38
C ILE A 88 16.82 5.79 -21.00
N ILE A 89 17.90 6.58 -20.92
CA ILE A 89 18.38 7.13 -19.64
C ILE A 89 17.33 8.06 -19.04
N GLY A 90 16.69 8.91 -19.83
CA GLY A 90 15.63 9.80 -19.37
C GLY A 90 14.42 9.04 -18.83
N TYR A 91 14.03 7.94 -19.48
CA TYR A 91 12.95 7.08 -19.01
C TYR A 91 13.29 6.41 -17.67
N GLU A 92 14.49 5.85 -17.55
CA GLU A 92 14.95 5.21 -16.31
C GLU A 92 15.18 6.23 -15.19
N ALA A 93 15.62 7.46 -15.50
CA ALA A 93 15.69 8.57 -14.55
C ALA A 93 14.29 8.92 -14.02
N HIS A 94 13.32 9.08 -14.92
CA HIS A 94 11.94 9.37 -14.54
C HIS A 94 11.32 8.23 -13.74
N LYS A 95 11.74 6.98 -13.94
CA LYS A 95 11.28 5.84 -13.16
C LYS A 95 11.95 5.75 -11.79
N ALA A 96 13.23 6.08 -11.69
CA ALA A 96 14.01 6.04 -10.44
C ALA A 96 13.74 7.22 -9.51
N TYR A 97 13.45 8.40 -10.05
CA TYR A 97 13.16 9.64 -9.32
C TYR A 97 11.70 10.09 -9.45
N GLY A 98 10.87 9.35 -10.17
CA GLY A 98 9.50 9.72 -10.41
C GLY A 98 8.69 9.70 -9.12
N ASN A 99 8.06 10.83 -8.82
CA ASN A 99 7.22 11.01 -7.64
C ASN A 99 5.89 10.23 -7.67
N LYS A 100 5.76 9.25 -8.58
CA LYS A 100 4.51 8.54 -8.83
C LYS A 100 4.03 7.79 -7.60
N LEU A 101 4.94 7.24 -6.79
CA LEU A 101 4.56 6.55 -5.56
C LEU A 101 3.99 7.52 -4.52
N GLU A 102 4.59 8.70 -4.34
CA GLU A 102 4.08 9.71 -3.41
C GLU A 102 2.72 10.26 -3.88
N THR A 103 2.57 10.55 -5.18
CA THR A 103 1.28 10.97 -5.75
C THR A 103 0.20 9.89 -5.62
N ILE A 104 0.56 8.61 -5.78
CA ILE A 104 -0.40 7.51 -5.57
C ILE A 104 -0.80 7.44 -4.10
N ILE A 105 0.13 7.57 -3.16
CA ILE A 105 -0.17 7.57 -1.72
C ILE A 105 -1.08 8.75 -1.38
N GLU A 106 -0.72 9.96 -1.81
CA GLU A 106 -1.50 11.18 -1.60
C GLU A 106 -2.93 11.06 -2.18
N SER A 107 -3.06 10.58 -3.41
CA SER A 107 -4.38 10.35 -4.03
C SER A 107 -5.19 9.26 -3.32
N THR A 108 -4.51 8.23 -2.77
CA THR A 108 -5.16 7.17 -2.01
C THR A 108 -5.64 7.69 -0.66
N GLU A 109 -4.86 8.55 0.02
CA GLU A 109 -5.28 9.21 1.26
C GLU A 109 -6.49 10.12 1.04
N GLU A 110 -6.53 10.86 -0.07
CA GLU A 110 -7.69 11.69 -0.43
C GLU A 110 -8.95 10.84 -0.67
N VAL A 111 -8.82 9.75 -1.43
CA VAL A 111 -9.93 8.81 -1.66
C VAL A 111 -10.38 8.17 -0.36
N MET A 112 -9.45 7.76 0.51
CA MET A 112 -9.78 7.16 1.80
C MET A 112 -10.47 8.17 2.71
N LYS A 113 -9.97 9.41 2.81
CA LYS A 113 -10.60 10.49 3.58
C LYS A 113 -12.00 10.81 3.06
N LYS A 114 -12.20 10.82 1.74
CA LYS A 114 -13.52 11.01 1.11
C LYS A 114 -14.45 9.83 1.40
N ALA A 115 -13.96 8.60 1.31
CA ALA A 115 -14.72 7.40 1.65
C ALA A 115 -15.08 7.36 3.14
N THR A 116 -14.16 7.66 4.05
CA THR A 116 -14.41 7.77 5.50
C THR A 116 -15.42 8.87 5.82
N ARG A 117 -15.34 10.02 5.14
CA ARG A 117 -16.34 11.10 5.30
C ARG A 117 -17.72 10.68 4.80
N SER A 118 -17.77 9.94 3.69
CA SER A 118 -19.01 9.37 3.15
C SER A 118 -19.58 8.28 4.07
N LEU A 119 -18.74 7.40 4.62
CA LEU A 119 -19.11 6.35 5.56
C LEU A 119 -19.56 6.96 6.90
N SER A 120 -18.90 8.00 7.40
CA SER A 120 -19.34 8.76 8.58
C SER A 120 -20.70 9.44 8.37
N SER A 121 -21.08 9.72 7.12
CA SER A 121 -22.38 10.28 6.78
C SER A 121 -23.45 9.22 6.54
N SER A 122 -23.08 7.96 6.28
CA SER A 122 -24.03 6.87 5.97
C SER A 122 -24.12 5.79 7.05
N PHE A 123 -23.24 5.78 8.06
CA PHE A 123 -23.43 4.95 9.23
C PHE A 123 -24.62 5.53 10.00
N ILE A 124 -25.74 4.81 9.95
CA ILE A 124 -26.77 4.85 10.98
C ILE A 124 -26.00 4.74 12.30
N SER A 125 -26.03 5.80 13.10
CA SER A 125 -25.34 5.82 14.38
C SER A 125 -25.84 4.64 15.20
N VAL A 126 -25.01 3.99 16.01
CA VAL A 126 -25.48 2.93 16.93
C VAL A 126 -26.66 3.44 17.78
N LYS A 127 -26.68 4.75 18.09
CA LYS A 127 -27.79 5.44 18.74
C LYS A 127 -29.12 5.42 17.95
N GLU A 128 -29.04 5.45 16.62
CA GLU A 128 -30.20 5.41 15.72
C GLU A 128 -30.70 3.97 15.49
N ILE A 129 -29.84 2.97 15.71
CA ILE A 129 -30.26 1.56 15.79
C ILE A 129 -30.96 1.31 17.12
N ASP A 130 -30.40 1.78 18.23
CA ASP A 130 -31.00 1.63 19.57
C ASP A 130 -32.36 2.32 19.65
N SER A 131 -32.50 3.54 19.10
CA SER A 131 -33.79 4.24 19.08
C SER A 131 -34.83 3.52 18.21
N ARG A 132 -34.42 2.91 17.08
CA ARG A 132 -35.32 2.11 16.24
C ARG A 132 -35.76 0.82 16.92
N VAL A 133 -34.91 0.21 17.73
CA VAL A 133 -35.27 -0.98 18.51
C VAL A 133 -36.24 -0.61 19.64
N GLU A 134 -36.04 0.55 20.29
CA GLU A 134 -36.93 1.05 21.34
C GLU A 134 -38.33 1.43 20.79
N ASP A 135 -38.39 2.06 19.61
CA ASP A 135 -39.65 2.37 18.91
C ASP A 135 -40.41 1.08 18.50
N LEU A 136 -39.70 0.02 18.09
CA LEU A 136 -40.30 -1.27 17.75
C LEU A 136 -40.84 -2.02 18.98
N LEU A 137 -40.20 -1.84 20.15
CA LEU A 137 -40.65 -2.44 21.41
C LEU A 137 -41.82 -1.67 22.05
N THR A 138 -42.02 -0.40 21.68
CA THR A 138 -43.10 0.46 22.20
C THR A 138 -44.32 0.51 21.27
N SER A 139 -44.22 -0.07 20.07
CA SER A 139 -45.31 -0.11 19.10
C SER A 139 -46.40 -1.11 19.53
N PRO A 140 -47.68 -0.69 19.66
CA PRO A 140 -48.76 -1.52 20.22
C PRO A 140 -49.25 -2.66 19.30
N GLU A 141 -48.61 -2.90 18.15
CA GLU A 141 -49.01 -3.93 17.17
C GLU A 141 -48.50 -5.35 17.50
N VAL A 142 -47.69 -5.55 18.54
CA VAL A 142 -47.09 -6.87 18.87
C VAL A 142 -47.66 -7.48 20.17
N LEU A 143 -48.71 -6.87 20.74
CA LEU A 143 -49.33 -7.30 22.00
C LEU A 143 -50.80 -7.78 21.85
N ASP A 144 -51.20 -8.14 20.63
CA ASP A 144 -52.45 -8.87 20.32
C ASP A 144 -52.11 -10.22 19.64
#